data_AF-A0AAD4WNM1-F1
#
_entry.id   AF-A0AAD4WNM1-F1
#
_cell.length_a   1.000
_cell.length_b   1.000
_cell.length_c   1.000
_cell.angle_alpha   90.00
_cell.angle_beta   90.00
_cell.angle_gamma   90.00
#
_symmetry.space_group_name_H-M   'P 1'
#
loop_
_entity.id
_entity.type
_entity.pdbx_description
1 polymer ?
#
loop_
_entity_poly.entity_id
_entity_poly.type
_entity_poly.pdbx_seq_one_letter_code
_entity_poly.pdbx_strand_id
1 'polypeptide(L)'
;MSLLFFAKRKQIVKQLDSAQVNNAGIGGSIVDGDALKAAVASGAMERGEVDLSKLMTETYELTEECLQINYYGAKRTAEALIPLLQLSDSRRIVNVSSSMGKLEKIPSDRARRVLTDAENLTEERVDEVLTELLKDFKEGSLERKGWPSSMPAYTVSKAALNAYTRILAKKYLNFRINSVCPGFVKTDINFNAGFLPVEEGGARVVKLALLPNDGPTGSFFVHNEVSDLLIEEDPFMQI
;
A
#
# COMPACT_ATOMS: atom_id res chain seq x y z
N MET A 1 -42.34 -18.98 -6.21
CA MET A 1 -41.12 -19.26 -5.42
C MET A 1 -39.85 -18.52 -5.91
N SER A 2 -39.79 -18.01 -7.15
CA SER A 2 -38.56 -17.36 -7.68
C SER A 2 -38.34 -15.90 -7.27
N LEU A 3 -39.40 -15.09 -7.07
CA LEU A 3 -39.25 -13.68 -6.66
C LEU A 3 -38.66 -13.51 -5.25
N LEU A 4 -39.07 -14.37 -4.30
CA LEU A 4 -38.60 -14.31 -2.91
C LEU A 4 -37.13 -14.72 -2.78
N PHE A 5 -36.67 -15.63 -3.64
CA PHE A 5 -35.26 -16.05 -3.71
C PHE A 5 -34.38 -14.94 -4.28
N PHE A 6 -34.85 -14.22 -5.31
CA PHE A 6 -34.15 -13.04 -5.85
C PHE A 6 -34.11 -11.88 -4.86
N ALA A 7 -35.19 -11.63 -4.13
CA ALA A 7 -35.23 -10.61 -3.09
C ALA A 7 -34.26 -10.93 -1.94
N LYS A 8 -34.25 -12.17 -1.44
CA LYS A 8 -33.28 -12.59 -0.41
C LYS A 8 -31.84 -12.56 -0.91
N ARG A 9 -31.57 -12.93 -2.16
CA ARG A 9 -30.22 -12.83 -2.75
C ARG A 9 -29.78 -11.37 -2.89
N LYS A 10 -30.66 -10.46 -3.29
CA LYS A 10 -30.39 -9.01 -3.27
C LYS A 10 -30.18 -8.48 -1.85
N GLN A 11 -30.92 -8.95 -0.86
CA GLN A 11 -30.78 -8.54 0.55
C GLN A 11 -29.45 -9.02 1.16
N ILE A 12 -29.06 -10.26 0.88
CA ILE A 12 -27.79 -10.87 1.34
C ILE A 12 -26.60 -10.22 0.64
N VAL A 13 -26.73 -9.88 -0.66
CA VAL A 13 -25.67 -9.17 -1.39
C VAL A 13 -25.61 -7.68 -1.05
N LYS A 14 -26.71 -7.06 -0.61
CA LYS A 14 -26.68 -5.76 0.09
C LYS A 14 -25.97 -5.80 1.45
N GLN A 15 -25.78 -7.00 2.02
CA GLN A 15 -25.07 -7.25 3.27
C GLN A 15 -23.62 -7.72 3.08
N LEU A 16 -23.13 -7.91 1.85
CA LEU A 16 -21.68 -7.95 1.65
C LEU A 16 -21.15 -6.58 2.08
N ASP A 17 -20.28 -6.59 3.08
CA ASP A 17 -19.76 -5.39 3.74
C ASP A 17 -19.43 -4.31 2.70
N SER A 18 -19.95 -3.11 2.93
CA SER A 18 -19.79 -1.93 2.06
C SER A 18 -18.32 -1.56 1.75
N ALA A 19 -17.37 -2.25 2.37
CA ALA A 19 -15.96 -2.03 2.24
C ALA A 19 -15.19 -3.33 1.99
N GLN A 20 -14.34 -3.27 0.97
CA GLN A 20 -13.22 -4.20 0.81
C GLN A 20 -11.96 -3.54 1.38
N VAL A 21 -11.18 -4.31 2.16
CA VAL A 21 -9.85 -3.89 2.63
C VAL A 21 -8.78 -4.81 2.05
N ASN A 22 -7.92 -4.26 1.20
CA ASN A 22 -6.70 -4.93 0.73
C ASN A 22 -5.59 -4.71 1.77
N ASN A 23 -5.57 -5.57 2.80
CA ASN A 23 -4.61 -5.49 3.90
C ASN A 23 -3.38 -6.40 3.72
N ALA A 24 -3.52 -7.51 2.98
CA ALA A 24 -2.44 -8.48 2.84
C ALA A 24 -1.15 -7.83 2.30
N GLY A 25 -0.03 -8.08 2.97
CA GLY A 25 1.26 -7.60 2.53
C GLY A 25 2.42 -8.18 3.32
N ILE A 26 3.60 -8.18 2.68
CA ILE A 26 4.88 -8.62 3.26
C ILE A 26 5.97 -7.57 3.02
N GLY A 27 7.06 -7.64 3.78
CA GLY A 27 8.20 -6.72 3.67
C GLY A 27 9.18 -7.03 2.52
N GLY A 28 9.10 -8.23 1.92
CA GLY A 28 9.96 -8.62 0.79
C GLY A 28 11.43 -8.77 1.11
N SER A 29 11.76 -9.05 2.38
CA SER A 29 13.13 -9.16 2.89
C SER A 29 13.19 -10.07 4.11
N ILE A 30 14.34 -10.70 4.34
CA ILE A 30 14.69 -11.33 5.60
C ILE A 30 15.26 -10.24 6.50
N VAL A 31 14.80 -10.15 7.74
CA VAL A 31 15.20 -9.08 8.67
C VAL A 31 15.76 -9.68 9.94
N ASP A 32 16.84 -9.10 10.45
CA ASP A 32 17.27 -9.35 11.83
C ASP A 32 16.29 -8.68 12.80
N GLY A 33 15.30 -9.46 13.23
CA GLY A 33 14.24 -8.98 14.12
C GLY A 33 14.74 -8.54 15.50
N ASP A 34 15.82 -9.13 16.02
CA ASP A 34 16.39 -8.75 17.31
C ASP A 34 17.13 -7.42 17.20
N ALA A 35 17.91 -7.22 16.13
CA ALA A 35 18.54 -5.94 15.84
C ALA A 35 17.51 -4.83 15.58
N LEU A 36 16.43 -5.13 14.84
CA LEU A 36 15.33 -4.18 14.62
C LEU A 36 14.66 -3.76 15.94
N LYS A 37 14.34 -4.72 16.81
CA LYS A 37 13.77 -4.41 18.13
C LYS A 37 14.72 -3.59 18.99
N ALA A 38 16.03 -3.90 18.98
CA ALA A 38 17.03 -3.15 19.73
C ALA A 38 17.17 -1.71 19.21
N ALA A 39 17.15 -1.53 17.89
CA ALA A 39 17.16 -0.23 17.23
C ALA A 39 15.94 0.63 17.61
N VAL A 40 14.75 0.02 17.68
CA VAL A 40 13.53 0.70 18.12
C VAL A 40 13.58 1.02 19.62
N ALA A 41 13.98 0.07 20.46
CA ALA A 41 14.03 0.26 21.92
C ALA A 41 15.05 1.32 22.36
N SER A 42 16.14 1.49 21.61
CA SER A 42 17.15 2.53 21.85
C SER A 42 16.79 3.90 21.26
N GLY A 43 15.64 4.00 20.56
CA GLY A 43 15.24 5.19 19.81
C GLY A 43 16.14 5.51 18.60
N ALA A 44 17.08 4.64 18.25
CA ALA A 44 17.98 4.85 17.11
C ALA A 44 17.19 4.89 15.79
N MET A 45 16.10 4.12 15.71
CA MET A 45 15.18 4.14 14.56
C MET A 45 14.51 5.51 14.39
N GLU A 46 14.07 6.16 15.48
CA GLU A 46 13.41 7.47 15.44
C GLU A 46 14.40 8.60 15.11
N ARG A 47 15.67 8.45 15.49
CA ARG A 47 16.74 9.43 15.20
C ARG A 47 17.40 9.24 13.83
N GLY A 48 16.90 8.32 13.00
CA GLY A 48 17.49 8.01 11.69
C GLY A 48 18.91 7.43 11.75
N GLU A 49 19.35 6.89 12.89
CA GLU A 49 20.71 6.37 13.11
C GLU A 49 20.89 4.92 12.59
N VAL A 50 19.83 4.33 12.03
CA VAL A 50 19.78 2.92 11.65
C VAL A 50 19.86 2.79 10.14
N ASP A 51 20.91 2.13 9.69
CA ASP A 51 21.04 1.71 8.29
C ASP A 51 20.25 0.41 8.06
N LEU A 52 19.00 0.53 7.62
CA LEU A 52 18.11 -0.60 7.37
C LEU A 52 18.69 -1.59 6.34
N SER A 53 19.51 -1.13 5.39
CA SER A 53 20.14 -2.01 4.40
C SER A 53 21.07 -3.05 5.04
N LYS A 54 21.59 -2.78 6.24
CA LYS A 54 22.44 -3.71 7.00
C LYS A 54 21.66 -4.68 7.88
N LEU A 55 20.39 -4.39 8.15
CA LEU A 55 19.52 -5.24 8.97
C LEU A 55 18.69 -6.21 8.14
N MET A 56 18.74 -6.09 6.82
CA MET A 56 17.84 -6.75 5.90
C MET A 56 18.62 -7.43 4.78
N THR A 57 18.21 -8.64 4.42
CA THR A 57 18.69 -9.35 3.24
C THR A 57 17.56 -9.51 2.25
N GLU A 58 17.81 -9.11 1.02
CA GLU A 58 16.84 -9.15 -0.07
C GLU A 58 17.25 -10.21 -1.08
N THR A 59 16.27 -10.95 -1.60
CA THR A 59 16.49 -11.89 -2.72
C THR A 59 15.52 -11.58 -3.85
N TYR A 60 15.83 -12.09 -5.04
CA TYR A 60 14.94 -11.96 -6.19
C TYR A 60 13.57 -12.58 -5.90
N GLU A 61 13.54 -13.77 -5.27
CA GLU A 61 12.33 -14.50 -4.94
C GLU A 61 11.44 -13.73 -3.96
N LEU A 62 12.04 -13.15 -2.90
CA LEU A 62 11.31 -12.32 -1.94
C LEU A 62 10.82 -11.01 -2.56
N THR A 63 11.58 -10.46 -3.51
CA THR A 63 11.18 -9.30 -4.29
C THR A 63 9.95 -9.63 -5.13
N GLU A 64 9.99 -10.71 -5.89
CA GLU A 64 8.87 -11.18 -6.72
C GLU A 64 7.63 -11.49 -5.87
N GLU A 65 7.79 -12.23 -4.77
CA GLU A 65 6.71 -12.56 -3.84
C GLU A 65 6.07 -11.29 -3.25
N CYS A 66 6.88 -10.31 -2.86
CA CYS A 66 6.41 -9.03 -2.34
C CYS A 66 5.54 -8.29 -3.35
N LEU A 67 5.96 -8.22 -4.62
CA LEU A 67 5.15 -7.60 -5.68
C LEU A 67 3.87 -8.39 -5.94
N GLN A 68 3.94 -9.73 -5.93
CA GLN A 68 2.79 -10.62 -6.14
C GLN A 68 1.72 -10.48 -5.05
N ILE A 69 2.11 -10.28 -3.80
CA ILE A 69 1.18 -10.13 -2.67
C ILE A 69 0.70 -8.69 -2.59
N ASN A 70 1.62 -7.73 -2.47
CA ASN A 70 1.30 -6.36 -2.08
C ASN A 70 0.55 -5.59 -3.17
N TYR A 71 0.87 -5.84 -4.44
CA TYR A 71 0.26 -5.14 -5.57
C TYR A 71 -0.67 -6.06 -6.37
N TYR A 72 -0.14 -7.14 -6.96
CA TYR A 72 -0.96 -7.99 -7.83
C TYR A 72 -2.08 -8.72 -7.07
N GLY A 73 -1.83 -9.08 -5.80
CA GLY A 73 -2.84 -9.63 -4.91
C GLY A 73 -3.98 -8.65 -4.68
N ALA A 74 -3.67 -7.42 -4.28
CA ALA A 74 -4.66 -6.36 -4.09
C ALA A 74 -5.45 -6.05 -5.37
N LYS A 75 -4.76 -6.00 -6.53
CA LYS A 75 -5.38 -5.82 -7.85
C LYS A 75 -6.37 -6.94 -8.17
N ARG A 76 -5.95 -8.21 -8.10
CA ARG A 76 -6.82 -9.37 -8.35
C ARG A 76 -8.03 -9.40 -7.42
N THR A 77 -7.82 -9.12 -6.13
CA THR A 77 -8.92 -9.09 -5.14
C THR A 77 -9.90 -7.95 -5.44
N ALA A 78 -9.42 -6.76 -5.77
CA ALA A 78 -10.28 -5.64 -6.17
C ALA A 78 -11.09 -5.97 -7.42
N GLU A 79 -10.45 -6.44 -8.49
CA GLU A 79 -11.12 -6.81 -9.74
C GLU A 79 -12.21 -7.86 -9.52
N ALA A 80 -11.94 -8.88 -8.71
CA ALA A 80 -12.90 -9.93 -8.41
C ALA A 80 -14.11 -9.44 -7.59
N LEU A 81 -13.91 -8.48 -6.69
CA LEU A 81 -14.93 -8.01 -5.75
C LEU A 81 -15.68 -6.76 -6.20
N ILE A 82 -15.14 -5.97 -7.15
CA ILE A 82 -15.80 -4.78 -7.70
C ILE A 82 -17.23 -5.06 -8.19
N PRO A 83 -17.53 -6.14 -8.95
CA PRO A 83 -18.90 -6.43 -9.38
C PRO A 83 -19.88 -6.64 -8.21
N LEU A 84 -19.40 -7.16 -7.09
CA LEU A 84 -20.20 -7.34 -5.86
C LEU A 84 -20.37 -6.00 -5.14
N LEU A 85 -19.29 -5.22 -4.99
CA LEU A 85 -19.34 -3.89 -4.40
C LEU A 85 -20.26 -2.94 -5.18
N GLN A 86 -20.39 -3.12 -6.50
CA GLN A 86 -21.33 -2.36 -7.32
C GLN A 86 -22.79 -2.50 -6.86
N LEU A 87 -23.14 -3.55 -6.11
CA LEU A 87 -24.49 -3.79 -5.59
C LEU A 87 -24.76 -3.10 -4.24
N SER A 88 -23.73 -2.55 -3.58
CA SER A 88 -23.86 -1.80 -2.31
C SER A 88 -24.16 -0.32 -2.56
N ASP A 89 -24.95 0.32 -1.70
CA ASP A 89 -25.19 1.77 -1.75
C ASP A 89 -24.03 2.60 -1.16
N SER A 90 -23.09 1.93 -0.48
CA SER A 90 -21.83 2.49 0.03
C SER A 90 -20.69 1.61 -0.46
N ARG A 91 -19.95 2.07 -1.47
CA ARG A 91 -18.90 1.27 -2.15
C ARG A 91 -17.54 1.78 -1.73
N ARG A 92 -16.77 1.00 -0.99
CA ARG A 92 -15.47 1.39 -0.44
C ARG A 92 -14.41 0.34 -0.77
N ILE A 93 -13.23 0.81 -1.18
CA ILE A 93 -12.03 0.00 -1.28
C ILE A 93 -10.93 0.73 -0.51
N VAL A 94 -10.34 0.05 0.47
CA VAL A 94 -9.21 0.57 1.25
C VAL A 94 -7.98 -0.26 0.95
N ASN A 95 -6.96 0.39 0.41
CA ASN A 95 -5.66 -0.23 0.15
C ASN A 95 -4.69 0.11 1.29
N VAL A 96 -4.25 -0.89 2.05
CA VAL A 96 -3.28 -0.67 3.15
C VAL A 96 -1.88 -0.51 2.55
N SER A 97 -1.45 0.74 2.48
CA SER A 97 -0.19 1.19 1.90
C SER A 97 0.83 1.55 3.00
N SER A 98 1.83 2.37 2.68
CA SER A 98 2.87 2.83 3.60
C SER A 98 3.33 4.23 3.22
N SER A 99 3.86 5.00 4.18
CA SER A 99 4.59 6.24 3.90
C SER A 99 5.83 5.98 3.05
N MET A 100 6.41 4.78 3.10
CA MET A 100 7.46 4.35 2.16
C MET A 100 7.00 4.32 0.70
N GLY A 101 5.68 4.25 0.45
CA GLY A 101 5.12 4.32 -0.91
C GLY A 101 5.03 5.74 -1.49
N LYS A 102 5.57 6.77 -0.82
CA LYS A 102 5.71 8.12 -1.37
C LYS A 102 6.76 8.14 -2.48
N LEU A 103 6.53 8.93 -3.52
CA LEU A 103 7.35 8.91 -4.73
C LEU A 103 8.74 9.52 -4.53
N GLU A 104 8.93 10.36 -3.50
CA GLU A 104 10.24 10.84 -3.07
C GLU A 104 11.19 9.71 -2.63
N LYS A 105 10.64 8.59 -2.15
CA LYS A 105 11.43 7.41 -1.73
C LYS A 105 11.88 6.57 -2.91
N ILE A 106 11.54 6.96 -4.15
CA ILE A 106 11.96 6.30 -5.40
C ILE A 106 12.84 7.28 -6.18
N PRO A 107 14.18 7.21 -6.05
CA PRO A 107 15.09 8.09 -6.77
C PRO A 107 15.01 7.93 -8.30
N SER A 108 14.67 6.74 -8.79
CA SER A 108 14.58 6.40 -10.21
C SER A 108 13.65 7.36 -10.94
N ASP A 109 14.23 8.18 -11.80
CA ASP A 109 13.53 9.17 -12.60
C ASP A 109 12.48 8.53 -13.53
N ARG A 110 12.77 7.35 -14.09
CA ARG A 110 11.81 6.64 -14.96
C ARG A 110 10.59 6.20 -14.16
N ALA A 111 10.80 5.49 -13.06
CA ALA A 111 9.71 5.03 -12.20
C ALA A 111 8.89 6.21 -11.65
N ARG A 112 9.57 7.25 -11.16
CA ARG A 112 8.91 8.46 -10.62
C ARG A 112 8.08 9.17 -11.67
N ARG A 113 8.58 9.35 -12.90
CA ARG A 113 7.81 9.96 -14.00
C ARG A 113 6.54 9.18 -14.30
N VAL A 114 6.61 7.86 -14.37
CA VAL A 114 5.44 7.01 -14.63
C VAL A 114 4.41 7.13 -13.51
N LEU A 115 4.83 7.00 -12.26
CA LEU A 115 3.90 6.96 -11.11
C LEU A 115 3.32 8.34 -10.75
N THR A 116 4.00 9.44 -11.11
CA THR A 116 3.52 10.81 -10.87
C THR A 116 2.44 11.25 -11.88
N ASP A 117 2.55 10.80 -13.13
CA ASP A 117 1.73 11.21 -14.28
C ASP A 117 0.27 10.75 -14.14
N ALA A 118 -0.50 11.49 -13.34
CA ALA A 118 -1.90 11.23 -12.99
C ALA A 118 -2.80 11.05 -14.22
N GLU A 119 -2.52 11.84 -15.24
CA GLU A 119 -3.39 11.99 -16.40
C GLU A 119 -3.33 10.73 -17.27
N ASN A 120 -2.12 10.21 -17.46
CA ASN A 120 -1.83 9.07 -18.34
C ASN A 120 -1.50 7.80 -17.56
N LEU A 121 -1.76 7.75 -16.26
CA LEU A 121 -1.51 6.58 -15.42
C LEU A 121 -2.41 5.43 -15.84
N THR A 122 -1.83 4.27 -16.17
CA THR A 122 -2.55 3.04 -16.48
C THR A 122 -1.95 1.86 -15.73
N GLU A 123 -2.70 0.78 -15.62
CA GLU A 123 -2.22 -0.44 -14.95
C GLU A 123 -1.00 -1.02 -15.65
N GLU A 124 -0.97 -0.99 -16.99
CA GLU A 124 0.14 -1.48 -17.81
C GLU A 124 1.43 -0.71 -17.53
N ARG A 125 1.34 0.62 -17.40
CA ARG A 125 2.50 1.45 -17.06
C ARG A 125 3.02 1.17 -15.66
N VAL A 126 2.14 0.88 -14.70
CA VAL A 126 2.56 0.44 -13.36
C VAL A 126 3.23 -0.93 -13.43
N ASP A 127 2.66 -1.87 -14.19
CA ASP A 127 3.21 -3.21 -14.39
C ASP A 127 4.60 -3.17 -15.07
N GLU A 128 4.83 -2.23 -15.99
CA GLU A 128 6.14 -1.98 -16.60
C GLU A 128 7.20 -1.50 -15.60
N VAL A 129 6.83 -0.69 -14.61
CA VAL A 129 7.74 -0.24 -13.54
C VAL A 129 8.11 -1.43 -12.64
N LEU A 130 7.13 -2.27 -12.29
CA LEU A 130 7.37 -3.46 -11.48
C LEU A 130 8.23 -4.50 -12.20
N THR A 131 8.00 -4.68 -13.50
CA THR A 131 8.80 -5.57 -14.34
C THR A 131 10.24 -5.07 -14.48
N GLU A 132 10.44 -3.75 -14.60
CA GLU A 132 11.78 -3.17 -14.63
C GLU A 132 12.51 -3.38 -13.29
N LEU A 133 11.85 -3.21 -12.15
CA LEU A 133 12.45 -3.49 -10.85
C LEU A 133 12.97 -4.93 -10.76
N LEU A 134 12.15 -5.92 -11.13
CA LEU A 134 12.56 -7.33 -11.10
C LEU A 134 13.74 -7.61 -12.03
N LYS A 135 13.72 -7.04 -13.24
CA LYS A 135 14.82 -7.15 -14.19
C LYS A 135 16.10 -6.55 -13.62
N ASP A 136 16.03 -5.32 -13.12
CA ASP A 136 17.19 -4.60 -12.60
C ASP A 136 17.74 -5.25 -11.32
N PHE A 137 16.88 -5.88 -10.51
CA PHE A 137 17.28 -6.72 -9.37
C PHE A 137 18.10 -7.91 -9.85
N LYS A 138 17.57 -8.67 -10.82
CA LYS A 138 18.23 -9.86 -11.39
C LYS A 138 19.57 -9.53 -12.05
N GLU A 139 19.70 -8.34 -12.62
CA GLU A 139 20.93 -7.83 -13.24
C GLU A 139 21.91 -7.19 -12.23
N GLY A 140 21.56 -7.13 -10.94
CA GLY A 140 22.42 -6.53 -9.90
C GLY A 140 22.65 -5.03 -10.11
N SER A 141 21.62 -4.32 -10.58
CA SER A 141 21.73 -2.94 -11.09
C SER A 141 20.87 -1.92 -10.36
N LEU A 142 20.27 -2.31 -9.23
CA LEU A 142 19.31 -1.50 -8.48
C LEU A 142 19.81 -0.08 -8.19
N GLU A 143 20.97 0.00 -7.53
CA GLU A 143 21.59 1.27 -7.15
C GLU A 143 21.89 2.17 -8.35
N ARG A 144 22.54 1.61 -9.39
CA ARG A 144 22.87 2.32 -10.64
C ARG A 144 21.62 2.89 -11.33
N LYS A 145 20.49 2.20 -11.20
CA LYS A 145 19.20 2.57 -11.79
C LYS A 145 18.36 3.47 -10.89
N GLY A 146 18.87 3.80 -9.70
CA GLY A 146 18.20 4.67 -8.73
C GLY A 146 17.01 4.01 -8.05
N TRP A 147 16.98 2.69 -7.93
CA TRP A 147 15.98 2.03 -7.08
C TRP A 147 16.30 2.30 -5.60
N PRO A 148 15.29 2.22 -4.70
CA PRO A 148 15.51 2.43 -3.27
C PRO A 148 16.64 1.52 -2.74
N SER A 149 17.54 2.07 -1.93
CA SER A 149 18.68 1.33 -1.37
C SER A 149 18.30 0.34 -0.26
N SER A 150 17.11 0.50 0.31
CA SER A 150 16.55 -0.37 1.34
C SER A 150 15.10 -0.68 1.02
N MET A 151 14.71 -1.95 1.12
CA MET A 151 13.36 -2.43 0.87
C MET A 151 12.77 -1.96 -0.48
N PRO A 152 13.48 -2.08 -1.62
CA PRO A 152 13.01 -1.63 -2.93
C PRO A 152 11.71 -2.33 -3.32
N ALA A 153 11.58 -3.63 -3.05
CA ALA A 153 10.36 -4.39 -3.32
C ALA A 153 9.16 -3.81 -2.58
N TYR A 154 9.30 -3.59 -1.26
CA TYR A 154 8.23 -3.04 -0.44
C TYR A 154 7.86 -1.62 -0.85
N THR A 155 8.85 -0.73 -0.93
CA THR A 155 8.72 0.67 -1.33
C THR A 155 7.98 0.81 -2.66
N VAL A 156 8.48 0.13 -3.69
CA VAL A 156 7.92 0.20 -5.04
C VAL A 156 6.54 -0.47 -5.10
N SER A 157 6.31 -1.57 -4.36
CA SER A 157 4.97 -2.19 -4.29
C SER A 157 3.91 -1.27 -3.69
N LYS A 158 4.26 -0.50 -2.65
CA LYS A 158 3.33 0.43 -2.00
C LYS A 158 3.11 1.70 -2.84
N ALA A 159 4.13 2.17 -3.55
CA ALA A 159 3.97 3.22 -4.55
C ALA A 159 3.08 2.79 -5.73
N ALA A 160 3.26 1.57 -6.23
CA ALA A 160 2.40 0.97 -7.25
C ALA A 160 0.96 0.81 -6.75
N LEU A 161 0.75 0.42 -5.49
CA LEU A 161 -0.58 0.34 -4.88
C LEU A 161 -1.25 1.72 -4.75
N ASN A 162 -0.48 2.78 -4.43
CA ASN A 162 -0.97 4.16 -4.44
C ASN A 162 -1.36 4.61 -5.86
N ALA A 163 -0.57 4.28 -6.87
CA ALA A 163 -0.88 4.54 -8.27
C ALA A 163 -2.17 3.81 -8.71
N TYR A 164 -2.30 2.52 -8.38
CA TYR A 164 -3.50 1.73 -8.65
C TYR A 164 -4.76 2.27 -7.97
N THR A 165 -4.62 2.77 -6.75
CA THR A 165 -5.71 3.44 -6.02
C THR A 165 -6.27 4.62 -6.84
N ARG A 166 -5.38 5.43 -7.44
CA ARG A 166 -5.77 6.58 -8.29
C ARG A 166 -6.42 6.12 -9.60
N ILE A 167 -5.88 5.09 -10.23
CA ILE A 167 -6.46 4.47 -11.44
C ILE A 167 -7.90 4.03 -11.17
N LEU A 168 -8.11 3.25 -10.11
CA LEU A 168 -9.44 2.76 -9.74
C LEU A 168 -10.38 3.91 -9.38
N ALA A 169 -9.94 4.91 -8.63
CA ALA A 169 -10.77 6.06 -8.27
C ALA A 169 -11.26 6.85 -9.50
N LYS A 170 -10.41 7.00 -10.52
CA LYS A 170 -10.77 7.62 -11.81
C LYS A 170 -11.76 6.76 -12.62
N LYS A 171 -11.62 5.43 -12.54
CA LYS A 171 -12.47 4.45 -13.24
C LYS A 171 -13.85 4.28 -12.59
N TYR A 172 -13.93 4.37 -11.26
CA TYR A 172 -15.14 4.11 -10.47
C TYR A 172 -15.55 5.34 -9.65
N LEU A 173 -16.10 6.36 -10.31
CA LEU A 173 -16.43 7.67 -9.71
C LEU A 173 -17.42 7.61 -8.54
N ASN A 174 -18.22 6.54 -8.42
CA ASN A 174 -19.18 6.32 -7.34
C ASN A 174 -18.64 5.47 -6.18
N PHE A 175 -17.37 5.06 -6.23
CA PHE A 175 -16.68 4.39 -5.12
C PHE A 175 -15.86 5.41 -4.34
N ARG A 176 -15.61 5.15 -3.05
CA ARG A 176 -14.49 5.79 -2.34
C ARG A 176 -13.35 4.79 -2.27
N ILE A 177 -12.31 5.05 -3.05
CA ILE A 177 -11.15 4.15 -3.21
C ILE A 177 -9.93 4.93 -2.75
N ASN A 178 -9.38 4.57 -1.60
CA ASN A 178 -8.29 5.31 -0.98
C ASN A 178 -7.22 4.35 -0.47
N SER A 179 -5.99 4.86 -0.34
CA SER A 179 -4.91 4.15 0.32
C SER A 179 -4.55 4.79 1.64
N VAL A 180 -4.01 4.02 2.57
CA VAL A 180 -3.68 4.48 3.93
C VAL A 180 -2.39 3.89 4.44
N CYS A 181 -1.55 4.71 5.04
CA CYS A 181 -0.46 4.27 5.91
C CYS A 181 -1.01 4.04 7.33
N PRO A 182 -0.99 2.80 7.86
CA PRO A 182 -1.44 2.52 9.22
C PRO A 182 -0.45 3.03 10.29
N GLY A 183 0.74 3.49 9.88
CA GLY A 183 1.85 3.84 10.75
C GLY A 183 2.77 2.66 11.03
N PHE A 184 3.75 2.85 11.92
CA PHE A 184 4.70 1.80 12.31
C PHE A 184 4.13 0.98 13.48
N VAL A 185 3.39 -0.08 13.13
CA VAL A 185 2.57 -0.88 14.05
C VAL A 185 3.31 -2.12 14.55
N LYS A 186 3.13 -2.47 15.83
CA LYS A 186 3.64 -3.71 16.44
C LYS A 186 2.89 -4.94 15.92
N THR A 187 3.36 -5.52 14.82
CA THR A 187 2.84 -6.77 14.25
C THR A 187 4.00 -7.69 13.84
N ASP A 188 3.68 -8.92 13.42
CA ASP A 188 4.69 -9.89 12.98
C ASP A 188 5.54 -9.40 11.80
N ILE A 189 5.00 -8.56 10.90
CA ILE A 189 5.77 -7.99 9.78
C ILE A 189 6.96 -7.13 10.26
N ASN A 190 6.83 -6.56 11.46
CA ASN A 190 7.83 -5.72 12.11
C ASN A 190 8.46 -6.43 13.32
N PHE A 191 8.30 -7.75 13.46
CA PHE A 191 8.82 -8.51 14.61
C PHE A 191 8.30 -7.98 15.96
N ASN A 192 7.08 -7.46 15.97
CA ASN A 192 6.46 -6.72 17.08
C ASN A 192 7.25 -5.48 17.55
N ALA A 193 8.18 -4.99 16.71
CA ALA A 193 8.73 -3.64 16.79
C ALA A 193 7.72 -2.64 16.19
N GLY A 194 7.63 -1.44 16.73
CA GLY A 194 6.65 -0.44 16.33
C GLY A 194 6.40 0.60 17.40
N PHE A 195 5.99 1.79 17.00
CA PHE A 195 5.57 2.86 17.92
C PHE A 195 4.09 2.75 18.27
N LEU A 196 3.29 2.14 17.39
CA LEU A 196 1.84 2.08 17.52
C LEU A 196 1.33 0.68 17.89
N PRO A 197 0.28 0.60 18.73
CA PRO A 197 -0.45 -0.65 18.94
C PRO A 197 -1.31 -1.01 17.71
N VAL A 198 -1.67 -2.29 17.59
CA VAL A 198 -2.43 -2.82 16.44
C VAL A 198 -3.78 -2.13 16.29
N GLU A 199 -4.42 -1.81 17.41
CA GLU A 199 -5.73 -1.15 17.46
C GLU A 199 -5.69 0.24 16.82
N GLU A 200 -4.60 0.99 17.01
CA GLU A 200 -4.46 2.33 16.43
C GLU A 200 -4.24 2.27 14.91
N GLY A 201 -3.38 1.36 14.44
CA GLY A 201 -3.18 1.13 13.02
C GLY A 201 -4.47 0.66 12.33
N GLY A 202 -5.18 -0.28 12.96
CA GLY A 202 -6.48 -0.78 12.49
C GLY A 202 -7.55 0.30 12.44
N ALA A 203 -7.60 1.19 13.43
CA ALA A 203 -8.56 2.30 13.47
C ALA A 203 -8.42 3.23 12.25
N ARG A 204 -7.19 3.49 11.78
CA ARG A 204 -6.93 4.31 10.58
C ARG A 204 -7.52 3.67 9.32
N VAL A 205 -7.41 2.34 9.20
CA VAL A 205 -7.99 1.57 8.09
C VAL A 205 -9.52 1.57 8.15
N VAL A 206 -10.08 1.32 9.34
CA VAL A 206 -11.53 1.31 9.57
C VAL A 206 -12.15 2.68 9.26
N LYS A 207 -11.47 3.78 9.60
CA LYS A 207 -11.93 5.15 9.28
C LYS A 207 -12.19 5.31 7.78
N LEU A 208 -11.32 4.77 6.92
CA LEU A 208 -11.51 4.84 5.47
C LEU A 208 -12.62 3.90 4.98
N ALA A 209 -12.75 2.72 5.58
CA ALA A 209 -13.82 1.77 5.27
C ALA A 209 -15.21 2.33 5.61
N LEU A 210 -15.29 3.26 6.56
CA LEU A 210 -16.51 3.93 7.00
C LEU A 210 -16.69 5.36 6.48
N LEU A 211 -15.88 5.80 5.51
CA LEU A 211 -16.03 7.14 4.92
C LEU A 211 -17.47 7.38 4.44
N PRO A 212 -18.01 8.60 4.59
CA PRO A 212 -19.31 8.94 4.01
C PRO A 212 -19.24 8.98 2.48
N ASN A 213 -20.40 8.93 1.82
CA ASN A 213 -20.50 8.84 0.35
C ASN A 213 -19.95 10.09 -0.38
N ASP A 214 -19.96 11.24 0.28
CA ASP A 214 -19.37 12.51 -0.15
C ASP A 214 -17.91 12.66 0.26
N GLY A 215 -17.32 11.65 0.91
CA GLY A 215 -15.92 11.64 1.30
C GLY A 215 -14.94 11.60 0.12
N PRO A 216 -13.63 11.74 0.40
CA PRO A 216 -12.58 11.73 -0.63
C PRO A 216 -12.43 10.36 -1.31
N THR A 217 -11.88 10.39 -2.53
CA THR A 217 -11.54 9.21 -3.34
C THR A 217 -10.28 9.48 -4.14
N GLY A 218 -9.47 8.45 -4.38
CA GLY A 218 -8.18 8.56 -5.06
C GLY A 218 -7.07 9.17 -4.20
N SER A 219 -7.28 9.28 -2.88
CA SER A 219 -6.37 9.92 -1.94
C SER A 219 -5.52 8.90 -1.18
N PHE A 220 -4.33 9.34 -0.76
CA PHE A 220 -3.46 8.63 0.17
C PHE A 220 -3.54 9.28 1.54
N PHE A 221 -3.69 8.47 2.60
CA PHE A 221 -3.84 8.93 3.96
C PHE A 221 -2.63 8.59 4.84
N VAL A 222 -2.15 9.57 5.59
CA VAL A 222 -1.13 9.41 6.64
C VAL A 222 -1.64 10.14 7.88
N HIS A 223 -1.51 9.53 9.07
CA HIS A 223 -2.03 10.10 10.33
C HIS A 223 -3.51 10.57 10.28
N ASN A 224 -4.36 9.88 9.53
CA ASN A 224 -5.78 10.22 9.29
C ASN A 224 -6.04 11.48 8.45
N GLU A 225 -5.02 12.04 7.82
CA GLU A 225 -5.09 13.20 6.93
C GLU A 225 -4.73 12.81 5.50
N VAL A 226 -5.26 13.54 4.52
CA VAL A 226 -4.86 13.37 3.12
C VAL A 226 -3.43 13.89 2.97
N SER A 227 -2.52 13.02 2.56
CA SER A 227 -1.11 13.35 2.32
C SER A 227 -0.86 13.49 0.83
N ASP A 228 0.04 14.39 0.47
CA ASP A 228 0.65 14.38 -0.86
C ASP A 228 1.48 13.09 -1.03
N LEU A 229 1.45 12.53 -2.24
CA LEU A 229 2.31 11.42 -2.66
C LEU A 229 3.69 11.92 -3.12
N LEU A 230 3.81 13.21 -3.41
CA LEU A 230 5.01 13.86 -3.93
C LEU A 230 5.87 14.53 -2.85
N ILE A 231 5.33 14.78 -1.65
CA ILE A 231 6.00 15.57 -0.61
C ILE A 231 5.86 14.93 0.78
N GLU A 232 6.94 14.99 1.57
CA GLU A 232 6.94 14.75 3.01
C GLU A 232 6.41 15.97 3.78
N GLU A 233 5.15 15.93 4.20
CA GLU A 233 4.76 16.55 5.46
C GLU A 233 4.54 15.44 6.48
N ASP A 234 5.62 14.74 6.85
CA ASP A 234 5.61 13.87 8.03
C ASP A 234 6.46 14.55 9.13
N PRO A 235 5.84 15.22 10.11
CA PRO A 235 6.57 15.86 11.19
C PRO A 235 7.29 14.85 12.12
N PHE A 236 7.13 13.55 11.91
CA PHE A 236 7.77 12.49 12.70
C PHE A 236 8.91 11.77 11.98
N MET A 237 9.26 12.16 10.76
CA MET A 237 10.44 11.66 10.00
C MET A 237 11.49 12.76 9.71
N GLN A 238 11.23 14.00 10.12
CA GLN A 238 12.28 15.02 10.26
C GLN A 238 12.78 14.99 11.70
N ILE A 239 13.80 14.17 11.99
CA ILE A 239 14.89 14.39 12.96
C ILE A 239 15.90 13.25 12.77
#